data_AF-A0A3D4NBA0-F1
#
_entry.id   AF-A0A3D4NBA0-F1
#
_cell.length_a   1.000
_cell.length_b   1.000
_cell.length_c   1.000
_cell.angle_alpha   90.00
_cell.angle_beta   90.00
_cell.angle_gamma   90.00
#
_symmetry.space_group_name_H-M   'P 1'
#
loop_
_entity.id
_entity.type
_entity.pdbx_description
1 polymer ?
#
loop_
_entity_poly.entity_id
_entity_poly.type
_entity_poly.pdbx_seq_one_letter_code
_entity_poly.pdbx_strand_id
1 'polypeptide(L)'
;MKDFPIENEDFDLVLIGSMFDGSPLLTEEMQNTVYPFAPKAQFIRAEEPPVVGGLMLGMDAAGNKLEGNARIEMIKKLGSGIRDKGKA
;
A
#
# COMPACT_ATOMS: atom_id res chain seq x y z
N MET A 1 -17.48 -13.87 21.14
CA MET A 1 -16.96 -12.90 20.15
C MET A 1 -15.59 -12.51 20.65
N LYS A 2 -14.53 -12.72 19.86
CA LYS A 2 -13.14 -12.52 20.30
C LYS A 2 -12.78 -11.07 19.98
N ASP A 3 -12.37 -10.30 21.00
CA ASP A 3 -11.97 -8.90 20.87
C ASP A 3 -10.92 -8.78 19.76
N PHE A 4 -11.15 -7.91 18.78
CA PHE A 4 -10.21 -7.69 17.68
C PHE A 4 -9.17 -6.68 18.18
N PRO A 5 -7.88 -7.05 18.31
CA PRO A 5 -6.91 -6.25 19.05
C PRO A 5 -6.65 -4.83 18.49
N ILE A 6 -7.12 -4.55 17.28
CA ILE A 6 -6.91 -3.28 16.56
C ILE A 6 -8.11 -2.31 16.61
N GLU A 7 -9.17 -2.63 17.35
CA GLU A 7 -10.38 -1.79 17.45
C GLU A 7 -10.08 -0.33 17.86
N ASN A 8 -9.06 -0.14 18.69
CA ASN A 8 -8.66 1.16 19.22
C ASN A 8 -7.37 1.72 18.59
N GLU A 9 -6.77 1.00 17.64
CA GLU A 9 -5.52 1.38 17.00
C GLU A 9 -5.77 2.14 15.70
N ASP A 10 -4.99 3.21 15.50
CA ASP A 10 -4.93 3.93 14.23
C ASP A 10 -3.89 3.24 13.34
N PHE A 11 -4.31 2.71 12.19
CA PHE A 11 -3.43 2.03 11.25
C PHE A 11 -3.90 2.19 9.81
N ASP A 12 -2.96 2.05 8.88
CA ASP A 12 -3.22 2.09 7.44
C ASP A 12 -3.62 0.70 6.93
N LEU A 13 -4.82 0.57 6.38
CA LEU A 13 -5.26 -0.58 5.61
C LEU A 13 -4.99 -0.34 4.12
N VAL A 14 -3.85 -0.85 3.65
CA VAL A 14 -3.39 -0.63 2.28
C VAL A 14 -4.08 -1.59 1.30
N LEU A 15 -4.86 -1.04 0.38
CA LEU A 15 -5.52 -1.75 -0.71
C LEU A 15 -4.55 -1.92 -1.89
N ILE A 16 -4.27 -3.18 -2.23
CA ILE A 16 -3.35 -3.56 -3.31
C ILE A 16 -4.01 -4.51 -4.30
N GLY A 17 -3.58 -4.43 -5.57
CA GLY A 17 -4.06 -5.27 -6.65
C GLY A 17 -5.11 -4.58 -7.51
N SER A 18 -5.24 -5.05 -8.75
CA SER A 18 -6.12 -4.46 -9.76
C SER A 18 -7.61 -4.56 -9.43
N MET A 19 -7.96 -5.41 -8.46
CA MET A 19 -9.35 -5.56 -8.04
C MET A 19 -9.95 -4.25 -7.52
N PHE A 20 -9.13 -3.40 -6.91
CA PHE A 20 -9.55 -2.10 -6.38
C PHE A 20 -9.39 -0.95 -7.38
N ASP A 21 -9.04 -1.22 -8.64
CA ASP A 21 -8.86 -0.18 -9.69
C ASP A 21 -10.14 0.10 -10.48
N GLY A 22 -11.11 -0.83 -10.46
CA GLY A 22 -12.28 -0.76 -11.32
C GLY A 22 -13.36 0.18 -10.79
N SER A 23 -13.96 -0.18 -9.65
CA SER A 23 -15.13 0.49 -9.08
C SER A 23 -14.94 0.74 -7.58
N PRO A 24 -15.41 1.88 -7.05
CA PRO A 24 -15.38 2.14 -5.61
C PRO A 24 -16.20 1.14 -4.80
N LEU A 25 -17.15 0.42 -5.43
CA LEU A 25 -18.07 -0.50 -4.76
C LEU A 25 -17.34 -1.55 -3.91
N LEU A 26 -16.22 -2.09 -4.39
CA LEU A 26 -15.45 -3.08 -3.63
C LEU A 26 -14.73 -2.46 -2.44
N THR A 27 -14.27 -1.22 -2.56
CA THR A 27 -13.67 -0.46 -1.46
C THR A 27 -14.73 -0.10 -0.42
N GLU A 28 -15.91 0.34 -0.86
CA GLU A 28 -17.05 0.66 0.01
C GLU A 28 -17.53 -0.57 0.78
N GLU A 29 -17.65 -1.73 0.12
CA GLU A 29 -18.07 -2.95 0.80
C GLU A 29 -17.01 -3.45 1.80
N MET A 30 -15.74 -3.29 1.47
CA MET A 30 -14.65 -3.52 2.42
C MET A 30 -14.75 -2.59 3.64
N GLN A 31 -15.04 -1.31 3.43
CA GLN A 31 -15.25 -0.35 4.52
C GLN A 31 -16.43 -0.74 5.41
N ASN A 32 -17.57 -1.10 4.81
CA ASN A 32 -18.75 -1.59 5.53
C ASN A 32 -18.45 -2.82 6.39
N THR A 33 -17.57 -3.70 5.90
CA THR A 33 -17.17 -4.92 6.60
C THR A 33 -16.14 -4.65 7.71
N VAL A 34 -15.19 -3.74 7.50
CA VAL A 34 -14.05 -3.50 8.40
C VAL A 34 -14.37 -2.51 9.50
N TYR A 35 -15.05 -1.39 9.21
CA TYR A 35 -15.28 -0.34 10.22
C TYR A 35 -16.03 -0.81 11.48
N PRO A 36 -16.94 -1.80 11.45
CA PRO A 36 -17.52 -2.36 12.67
C PRO A 36 -16.50 -2.96 13.64
N PHE A 37 -15.32 -3.39 13.16
CA PHE A 37 -14.25 -4.02 13.96
C PHE A 37 -12.99 -3.17 14.07
N ALA A 38 -12.82 -2.17 13.20
CA ALA A 38 -11.66 -1.30 13.16
C ALA A 38 -12.07 0.10 12.67
N PRO A 39 -12.83 0.86 13.47
CA PRO A 39 -13.38 2.17 13.08
C PRO A 39 -12.29 3.21 12.75
N LYS A 40 -11.06 2.96 13.20
CA LYS A 40 -9.89 3.81 13.01
C LYS A 40 -9.02 3.43 11.81
N ALA A 41 -9.35 2.35 11.10
CA ALA A 41 -8.59 1.93 9.93
C ALA A 41 -8.63 3.01 8.84
N GLN A 42 -7.46 3.40 8.34
CA GLN A 42 -7.32 4.35 7.24
C GLN A 42 -7.13 3.59 5.93
N PHE A 43 -8.12 3.64 5.05
CA PHE A 43 -8.07 2.95 3.76
C PHE A 43 -7.17 3.72 2.77
N ILE A 44 -6.05 3.10 2.37
CA ILE A 44 -5.08 3.72 1.44
C ILE A 44 -4.95 2.87 0.18
N ARG A 45 -5.15 3.45 -1.01
CA ARG A 45 -4.84 2.76 -2.26
C ARG A 45 -3.33 2.83 -2.52
N ALA A 46 -2.67 1.68 -2.67
CA ALA A 46 -1.28 1.66 -3.11
C ALA A 46 -1.15 2.19 -4.55
N GLU A 47 -0.52 3.36 -4.70
CA GLU A 47 -0.30 3.99 -6.01
C GLU A 47 0.95 3.48 -6.72
N GLU A 48 1.93 3.03 -5.95
CA GLU A 48 3.20 2.56 -6.46
C GLU A 48 3.23 1.03 -6.57
N PRO A 49 3.91 0.47 -7.58
CA PRO A 49 4.04 -0.98 -7.74
C PRO A 49 4.72 -1.63 -6.52
N PRO A 50 4.22 -2.76 -6.00
CA PRO A 50 4.79 -3.41 -4.82
C PRO A 50 6.28 -3.78 -4.96
N VAL A 51 6.75 -4.03 -6.18
CA VAL A 51 8.17 -4.32 -6.45
C VAL A 51 9.11 -3.18 -6.05
N VAL A 52 8.64 -1.93 -6.02
CA VAL A 52 9.41 -0.78 -5.54
C VAL A 52 9.81 -0.97 -4.08
N GLY A 53 8.84 -1.36 -3.23
CA GLY A 53 9.10 -1.65 -1.82
C GLY A 53 10.02 -2.85 -1.64
N GLY A 54 9.82 -3.92 -2.41
CA GLY A 54 10.68 -5.10 -2.38
C GLY A 54 12.15 -4.79 -2.70
N LEU A 55 12.41 -3.97 -3.70
CA LEU A 55 13.76 -3.52 -4.02
C LEU A 55 14.39 -2.75 -2.85
N MET A 56 13.66 -1.80 -2.26
CA MET A 56 14.16 -0.98 -1.16
C MET A 56 14.52 -1.82 0.06
N LEU A 57 13.69 -2.82 0.39
CA LEU A 57 13.98 -3.78 1.45
C LEU A 57 15.22 -4.62 1.14
N GLY A 58 15.40 -5.05 -0.12
CA GLY A 58 16.60 -5.76 -0.55
C GLY A 58 17.87 -4.89 -0.46
N MET A 59 17.77 -3.61 -0.80
CA MET A 59 18.87 -2.66 -0.65
C MET A 59 19.25 -2.46 0.82
N ASP A 60 18.27 -2.30 1.71
CA ASP A 60 18.49 -2.17 3.15
C ASP A 60 19.16 -3.43 3.73
N ALA A 61 18.65 -4.61 3.37
CA ALA A 61 19.24 -5.90 3.76
C ALA A 61 20.69 -6.08 3.27
N ALA A 62 21.05 -5.46 2.14
CA ALA A 62 22.40 -5.46 1.59
C ALA A 62 23.30 -4.35 2.18
N GLY A 63 22.84 -3.59 3.18
CA GLY A 63 23.57 -2.47 3.78
C GLY A 63 23.58 -1.19 2.93
N ASN A 64 22.76 -1.12 1.88
CA ASN A 64 22.66 0.03 0.96
C ASN A 64 21.38 0.83 1.22
N LYS A 65 21.19 1.25 2.47
CA LYS A 65 19.97 1.95 2.89
C LYS A 65 19.79 3.27 2.13
N LEU A 66 18.61 3.46 1.55
CA LEU A 66 18.24 4.70 0.86
C LEU A 66 17.73 5.74 1.86
N GLU A 67 18.49 6.81 2.04
CA GLU A 67 18.17 7.90 2.97
C GLU A 67 17.80 9.20 2.26
N GLY A 68 17.01 10.03 2.95
CA GLY A 68 16.60 11.35 2.47
C GLY A 68 15.92 11.33 1.09
N ASN A 69 16.34 12.25 0.22
CA ASN A 69 15.71 12.44 -1.09
C ASN A 69 15.94 11.27 -2.06
N ALA A 70 16.99 10.46 -1.85
CA ALA A 70 17.29 9.31 -2.69
C ALA A 70 16.14 8.28 -2.67
N ARG A 71 15.46 8.13 -1.52
CA ARG A 71 14.26 7.30 -1.37
C ARG A 71 13.12 7.77 -2.27
N ILE A 72 12.83 9.07 -2.24
CA ILE A 72 11.75 9.69 -3.02
C ILE A 72 12.05 9.59 -4.52
N GLU A 73 13.29 9.84 -4.92
CA GLU A 73 13.71 9.71 -6.32
C GLU A 73 13.58 8.27 -6.82
N MET A 74 13.94 7.29 -6.00
CA MET A 74 13.85 5.88 -6.39
C MET A 74 12.41 5.45 -6.61
N ILE A 75 11.50 5.85 -5.71
CA ILE A 75 10.06 5.61 -5.86
C ILE A 75 9.57 6.20 -7.18
N LYS A 76 9.88 7.47 -7.46
CA LYS A 76 9.47 8.15 -8.70
C LYS A 76 10.01 7.47 -9.95
N LYS A 77 11.30 7.11 -9.97
CA LYS A 77 11.98 6.51 -11.13
C LYS A 77 11.45 5.12 -11.45
N LEU A 78 11.20 4.30 -10.44
CA LEU A 78 10.70 2.94 -10.64
C LEU A 78 9.20 2.91 -10.87
N GLY A 79 8.45 3.74 -10.14
CA GLY A 79 7.00 3.88 -10.25
C GLY A 79 6.55 4.20 -11.67
N SER A 80 7.17 5.21 -12.29
CA SER A 80 6.86 5.58 -13.68
C SER A 80 7.22 4.48 -14.68
N GLY A 81 8.44 3.93 -14.59
CA GLY A 81 8.94 2.94 -15.54
C GLY A 81 8.18 1.61 -15.53
N ILE A 82 7.57 1.23 -14.40
CA ILE A 82 6.79 -0.01 -14.29
C ILE A 82 5.35 0.21 -14.79
N ARG A 83 4.72 1.34 -14.45
CA ARG A 83 3.36 1.67 -14.90
C ARG A 83 3.28 1.75 -16.42
N ASP A 84 4.32 2.26 -17.07
CA ASP A 84 4.36 2.40 -18.54
C ASP A 84 4.50 1.05 -19.27
N LYS A 85 5.13 0.04 -18.64
CA LYS A 85 5.31 -1.28 -19.25
C LYS A 85 4.10 -2.21 -19.11
N GLY A 86 3.13 -1.87 -18.26
CA GLY A 86 1.89 -2.63 -18.06
C GLY A 86 0.73 -2.25 -18.99
N LYS A 87 0.92 -1.29 -19.91
CA LYS A 87 -0.11 -0.77 -20.83
C LYS A 87 0.02 -1.30 -22.28
N ALA A 88 0.73 -2.40 -22.49
CA ALA A 88 0.85 -3.06 -23.80
C ALA A 88 -0.34 -3.98 -24.10
#